data_AF-A0A4S8PVW6-F1
#
_entry.id   AF-A0A4S8PVW6-F1
#
_cell.length_a   1.000
_cell.length_b   1.000
_cell.length_c   1.000
_cell.angle_alpha   90.00
_cell.angle_beta   90.00
_cell.angle_gamma   90.00
#
_symmetry.space_group_name_H-M   'P 1'
#
loop_
_entity.id
_entity.type
_entity.pdbx_description
1 polymer ?
#
loop_
_entity_poly.entity_id
_entity_poly.type
_entity_poly.pdbx_seq_one_letter_code
_entity_poly.pdbx_strand_id
1 'polypeptide(L)'
;MSANHFTAAVAPPAVTADNHGLSVAATATLDYAACSLNLAGHQPLTEVWAQTACIVAALPGQVIDESDLDPGGGWPGEGLHVLDRRSPSSFAYDLTALGFDARAETIWDDTARLNFADAPRRLHLLTVETPLALAAATVTDDQARPSRAAVLGRYEIRPGRYLFAEIITAAGTRTMLHGIWACPGDMTTESLAEVEGFDAWQINAACASCGRAWIACAGSAWFRPDPDDVGNDLDWHYEDATTARGEAIDCPIGWCPGRVDFTV
;
A
#
# COMPACT_ATOMS: atom_id res chain seq x y z
N MET A 1 -0.59 -10.36 22.95
CA MET A 1 -0.87 -11.35 21.90
C MET A 1 -2.11 -10.87 21.16
N SER A 2 -1.93 -10.08 20.10
CA SER A 2 -3.03 -9.62 19.24
C SER A 2 -3.08 -10.55 18.02
N ALA A 3 -4.26 -11.06 17.73
CA ALA A 3 -4.48 -12.11 16.74
C ALA A 3 -4.29 -11.57 15.31
N ASN A 4 -3.58 -12.35 14.48
CA ASN A 4 -3.54 -12.20 13.03
C ASN A 4 -4.96 -11.99 12.48
N HIS A 5 -5.24 -10.81 11.92
CA HIS A 5 -6.54 -10.50 11.31
C HIS A 5 -6.77 -11.13 9.94
N PHE A 6 -5.82 -11.94 9.43
CA PHE A 6 -5.99 -12.73 8.22
C PHE A 6 -6.16 -14.21 8.59
N THR A 7 -7.38 -14.60 9.00
CA THR A 7 -7.74 -16.03 9.16
C THR A 7 -8.54 -16.59 7.99
N ALA A 8 -8.99 -15.73 7.07
CA ALA A 8 -9.52 -16.12 5.77
C ALA A 8 -8.43 -15.96 4.72
N ALA A 9 -8.26 -16.96 3.85
CA ALA A 9 -7.44 -16.82 2.66
C ALA A 9 -7.96 -15.63 1.84
N VAL A 10 -7.10 -14.66 1.57
CA VAL A 10 -7.42 -13.55 0.66
C VAL A 10 -7.36 -14.10 -0.75
N ALA A 11 -8.42 -13.91 -1.54
CA ALA A 11 -8.44 -14.34 -2.93
C ALA A 11 -7.43 -13.51 -3.75
N PRO A 12 -6.83 -14.09 -4.81
CA PRO A 12 -6.03 -13.33 -5.77
C PRO A 12 -6.83 -12.15 -6.34
N PRO A 13 -6.16 -11.04 -6.69
CA PRO A 13 -6.84 -9.88 -7.27
C PRO A 13 -7.44 -10.26 -8.63
N ALA A 14 -8.71 -9.90 -8.83
CA ALA A 14 -9.44 -10.16 -10.07
C ALA A 14 -9.38 -8.96 -11.02
N VAL A 15 -9.43 -9.23 -12.32
CA VAL A 15 -9.61 -8.20 -13.34
C VAL A 15 -11.08 -7.76 -13.35
N THR A 16 -11.31 -6.47 -13.18
CA THR A 16 -12.60 -5.83 -13.40
C THR A 16 -12.66 -5.32 -14.82
N ALA A 17 -13.67 -5.76 -15.56
CA ALA A 17 -13.95 -5.33 -16.92
C ALA A 17 -15.28 -4.56 -16.94
N ASP A 18 -15.25 -3.28 -17.32
CA ASP A 18 -16.45 -2.44 -17.40
C ASP A 18 -16.38 -1.42 -18.56
N ASN A 19 -17.35 -0.51 -18.62
CA ASN A 19 -17.40 0.51 -19.67
C ASN A 19 -16.27 1.55 -19.60
N HIS A 20 -15.49 1.57 -18.51
CA HIS A 20 -14.35 2.44 -18.30
C HIS A 20 -13.01 1.77 -18.58
N GLY A 21 -13.00 0.44 -18.78
CA GLY A 21 -11.85 -0.32 -19.23
C GLY A 21 -11.59 -1.57 -18.41
N LEU A 22 -10.32 -1.94 -18.34
CA LEU A 22 -9.82 -3.06 -17.54
C LEU A 22 -9.02 -2.52 -16.37
N SER A 23 -9.29 -3.04 -15.18
CA SER A 23 -8.57 -2.64 -13.98
C SER A 23 -8.40 -3.77 -12.98
N VAL A 24 -7.40 -3.65 -12.12
CA VAL A 24 -7.09 -4.54 -11.01
C VAL A 24 -7.10 -3.68 -9.74
N ALA A 25 -7.91 -4.07 -8.76
CA ALA A 25 -8.10 -3.26 -7.57
C ALA A 25 -6.81 -3.18 -6.72
N ALA A 26 -6.22 -2.00 -6.64
CA ALA A 26 -4.95 -1.76 -5.97
C ALA A 26 -4.95 -2.20 -4.50
N THR A 27 -6.04 -1.94 -3.77
CA THR A 27 -6.18 -2.35 -2.37
C THR A 27 -6.30 -3.86 -2.22
N ALA A 28 -7.05 -4.53 -3.10
CA ALA A 28 -7.17 -6.00 -3.08
C ALA A 28 -5.81 -6.66 -3.36
N THR A 29 -5.04 -6.10 -4.30
CA THR A 29 -3.69 -6.56 -4.60
C THR A 29 -2.74 -6.38 -3.40
N LEU A 30 -2.83 -5.27 -2.67
CA LEU A 30 -2.03 -5.06 -1.45
C LEU A 30 -2.40 -6.03 -0.33
N ASP A 31 -3.71 -6.28 -0.13
CA ASP A 31 -4.18 -7.24 0.89
C ASP A 31 -3.76 -8.67 0.55
N TYR A 32 -3.85 -9.05 -0.74
CA TYR A 32 -3.37 -10.33 -1.23
C TYR A 32 -1.86 -10.46 -1.04
N ALA A 33 -1.07 -9.44 -1.39
CA ALA A 33 0.38 -9.44 -1.17
C ALA A 33 0.75 -9.57 0.31
N ALA A 34 0.06 -8.84 1.19
CA ALA A 34 0.26 -8.96 2.63
C ALA A 34 -0.02 -10.38 3.14
N CYS A 35 -1.08 -11.02 2.63
CA CYS A 35 -1.41 -12.41 2.96
C CYS A 35 -0.37 -13.40 2.40
N SER A 36 -0.04 -13.30 1.12
CA SER A 36 0.90 -14.19 0.41
C SER A 36 2.32 -14.13 0.97
N LEU A 37 2.75 -12.95 1.42
CA LEU A 37 4.06 -12.73 2.03
C LEU A 37 4.04 -12.92 3.56
N ASN A 38 2.91 -13.39 4.12
CA ASN A 38 2.71 -13.64 5.55
C ASN A 38 3.08 -12.42 6.43
N LEU A 39 2.65 -11.23 6.00
CA LEU A 39 2.89 -9.98 6.70
C LEU A 39 1.86 -9.80 7.82
N ALA A 40 2.33 -9.43 9.00
CA ALA A 40 1.48 -9.22 10.15
C ALA A 40 1.10 -7.74 10.28
N GLY A 41 -0.19 -7.42 10.28
CA GLY A 41 -0.66 -6.04 10.50
C GLY A 41 -0.07 -5.44 11.78
N HIS A 42 0.46 -4.21 11.71
CA HIS A 42 1.13 -3.56 12.83
C HIS A 42 0.27 -2.46 13.43
N GLN A 43 -0.60 -2.84 14.36
CA GLN A 43 -1.58 -1.95 14.99
C GLN A 43 -0.95 -0.69 15.62
N PRO A 44 0.14 -0.75 16.42
CA PRO A 44 0.69 0.46 17.03
C PRO A 44 1.16 1.51 16.02
N LEU A 45 1.81 1.09 14.93
CA LEU A 45 2.22 2.03 13.88
C LEU A 45 1.03 2.55 13.08
N THR A 46 0.03 1.71 12.84
CA THR A 46 -1.22 2.11 12.17
C THR A 46 -1.95 3.18 12.98
N GLU A 47 -2.08 2.98 14.29
CA GLU A 47 -2.67 3.97 15.19
C GLU A 47 -1.85 5.25 15.21
N VAL A 48 -0.52 5.16 15.37
CA VAL A 48 0.40 6.31 15.30
C VAL A 48 0.22 7.09 14.01
N TRP A 49 0.05 6.43 12.86
CA TRP A 49 -0.14 7.11 11.57
C TRP A 49 -1.52 7.74 11.43
N ALA A 50 -2.56 7.12 11.98
CA ALA A 50 -3.93 7.61 11.94
C ALA A 50 -4.18 8.80 12.89
N GLN A 51 -3.30 9.06 13.87
CA GLN A 51 -3.47 10.18 14.80
C GLN A 51 -3.48 11.53 14.07
N THR A 52 -4.42 12.41 14.43
CA THR A 52 -4.40 13.83 14.04
C THR A 52 -3.55 14.69 14.98
N ALA A 53 -3.18 14.13 16.14
CA ALA A 53 -2.33 14.76 17.13
C ALA A 53 -0.84 14.78 16.71
N CYS A 54 -0.03 15.55 17.43
CA CYS A 54 1.42 15.45 17.29
C CYS A 54 1.87 14.08 17.79
N ILE A 55 2.85 13.48 17.12
CA ILE A 55 3.55 12.30 17.62
C ILE A 55 4.90 12.75 18.11
N VAL A 56 5.22 12.40 19.35
CA VAL A 56 6.51 12.69 19.97
C VAL A 56 7.28 11.41 20.19
N ALA A 57 8.60 11.47 20.01
CA ALA A 57 9.54 10.44 20.43
C ALA A 57 10.41 10.96 21.58
N ALA A 58 10.77 10.05 22.49
CA ALA A 58 11.87 10.27 23.42
C ALA A 58 13.21 9.83 22.80
N LEU A 59 14.33 10.21 23.41
CA LEU A 59 15.64 9.70 23.00
C LEU A 59 15.76 8.18 23.26
N PRO A 60 16.69 7.47 22.59
CA PRO A 60 16.88 6.04 22.80
C PRO A 60 17.06 5.66 24.27
N GLY A 61 16.26 4.68 24.73
CA GLY A 61 16.31 4.19 26.12
C GLY A 61 15.58 5.04 27.15
N GLN A 62 15.00 6.17 26.76
CA GLN A 62 14.13 6.98 27.63
C GLN A 62 12.68 6.49 27.54
N VAL A 63 11.97 6.60 28.66
CA VAL A 63 10.52 6.37 28.73
C VAL A 63 9.84 7.73 28.73
N ILE A 64 8.74 7.86 28.00
CA ILE A 64 7.93 9.07 28.02
C ILE A 64 7.04 9.03 29.25
N ASP A 65 7.25 9.93 30.22
CA ASP A 65 6.37 10.11 31.37
C ASP A 65 5.35 11.23 31.15
N GLU A 66 4.24 11.22 31.91
CA GLU A 66 3.18 12.23 31.74
C GLU A 66 3.68 13.63 32.11
N SER A 67 4.63 13.71 33.04
CA SER A 67 5.29 14.96 33.43
C SER A 67 6.13 15.57 32.33
N ASP A 68 6.70 14.76 31.43
CA ASP A 68 7.54 15.25 30.32
C ASP A 68 6.71 15.96 29.25
N LEU A 69 5.40 15.70 29.27
CA LEU A 69 4.42 16.26 28.37
C LEU A 69 3.66 17.44 29.02
N ASP A 70 4.02 17.86 30.24
CA ASP A 70 3.45 19.04 30.89
C ASP A 70 4.13 20.33 30.35
N PRO A 71 3.41 21.20 29.62
CA PRO A 71 3.99 22.35 28.93
C PRO A 71 4.36 23.51 29.84
N GLY A 72 4.25 23.34 31.17
CA GLY A 72 4.77 24.30 32.14
C GLY A 72 6.27 24.59 31.99
N GLY A 73 7.02 23.70 31.33
CA GLY A 73 8.46 23.82 31.03
C GLY A 73 8.83 24.10 29.56
N GLY A 74 7.86 24.26 28.67
CA GLY A 74 8.07 24.31 27.20
C GLY A 74 7.63 23.03 26.49
N TRP A 75 7.13 23.16 25.26
CA TRP A 75 6.63 22.05 24.45
C TRP A 75 7.44 21.89 23.15
N PRO A 76 7.86 20.66 22.78
CA PRO A 76 7.88 19.46 23.62
C PRO A 76 8.88 19.60 24.79
N GLY A 77 8.75 18.77 25.83
CA GLY A 77 9.67 18.76 26.97
C GLY A 77 11.12 18.43 26.58
N GLU A 78 12.07 18.68 27.48
CA GLU A 78 13.49 18.39 27.22
C GLU A 78 13.69 16.89 26.91
N GLY A 79 14.38 16.57 25.81
CA GLY A 79 14.59 15.19 25.35
C GLY A 79 13.44 14.59 24.55
N LEU A 80 12.36 15.35 24.31
CA LEU A 80 11.24 14.96 23.45
C LEU A 80 11.26 15.72 22.12
N HIS A 81 10.83 15.05 21.06
CA HIS A 81 10.84 15.62 19.72
C HIS A 81 9.58 15.25 18.95
N VAL A 82 8.96 16.25 18.31
CA VAL A 82 7.81 16.04 17.43
C VAL A 82 8.29 15.46 16.11
N LEU A 83 7.71 14.34 15.69
CA LEU A 83 8.03 13.64 14.46
C LEU A 83 7.12 14.09 13.29
N ASP A 84 7.73 14.26 12.12
CA ASP A 84 7.05 14.48 10.85
C ASP A 84 6.57 13.14 10.25
N ARG A 85 5.25 12.96 10.25
CA ARG A 85 4.58 11.75 9.71
C ARG A 85 4.00 11.95 8.31
N ARG A 86 4.37 13.03 7.60
CA ARG A 86 3.86 13.27 6.25
C ARG A 86 4.33 12.23 5.24
N SER A 87 5.43 11.53 5.52
CA SER A 87 5.91 10.39 4.75
C SER A 87 6.76 9.46 5.62
N PRO A 88 6.88 8.16 5.27
CA PRO A 88 7.80 7.24 5.94
C PRO A 88 9.25 7.71 5.94
N SER A 89 9.69 8.40 4.88
CA SER A 89 11.04 8.97 4.77
C SER A 89 11.28 10.13 5.74
N SER A 90 10.33 11.04 5.88
CA SER A 90 10.40 12.14 6.87
C SER A 90 10.43 11.59 8.30
N PHE A 91 9.58 10.60 8.57
CA PHE A 91 9.51 9.96 9.87
C PHE A 91 10.84 9.27 10.24
N ALA A 92 11.42 8.51 9.31
CA ALA A 92 12.72 7.88 9.50
C ALA A 92 13.84 8.91 9.68
N TYR A 93 13.85 9.98 8.88
CA TYR A 93 14.83 11.06 8.97
C TYR A 93 14.84 11.71 10.36
N ASP A 94 13.66 12.02 10.89
CA ASP A 94 13.53 12.60 12.23
C ASP A 94 14.06 11.61 13.28
N LEU A 95 13.67 10.33 13.22
CA LEU A 95 14.20 9.32 14.12
C LEU A 95 15.74 9.21 14.07
N THR A 96 16.34 9.22 12.86
CA THR A 96 17.80 9.22 12.70
C THR A 96 18.43 10.47 13.35
N ALA A 97 17.81 11.65 13.18
CA ALA A 97 18.30 12.88 13.79
C ALA A 97 18.28 12.84 15.33
N LEU A 98 17.42 12.00 15.93
CA LEU A 98 17.37 11.74 17.37
C LEU A 98 18.34 10.65 17.85
N GLY A 99 19.13 10.07 16.95
CA GLY A 99 20.09 9.02 17.25
C GLY A 99 19.51 7.60 17.26
N PHE A 100 18.29 7.39 16.73
CA PHE A 100 17.81 6.04 16.42
C PHE A 100 18.45 5.53 15.13
N ASP A 101 18.69 4.23 15.06
CA ASP A 101 19.05 3.57 13.80
C ASP A 101 17.76 3.21 13.07
N ALA A 102 17.30 4.15 12.24
CA ALA A 102 16.09 4.05 11.45
C ALA A 102 16.36 4.53 10.02
N ARG A 103 15.70 3.90 9.04
CA ARG A 103 15.77 4.27 7.63
C ARG A 103 14.48 3.89 6.92
N ALA A 104 14.13 4.62 5.87
CA ALA A 104 13.02 4.27 5.00
C ALA A 104 13.44 4.32 3.53
N GLU A 105 13.04 3.32 2.78
CA GLU A 105 13.30 3.17 1.34
C GLU A 105 11.98 2.96 0.60
N THR A 106 11.82 3.58 -0.57
CA THR A 106 10.71 3.27 -1.48
C THR A 106 11.08 2.03 -2.28
N ILE A 107 10.37 0.92 -2.06
CA ILE A 107 10.62 -0.36 -2.75
C ILE A 107 9.64 -0.63 -3.90
N TRP A 108 8.56 0.15 -3.97
CA TRP A 108 7.62 0.09 -5.09
C TRP A 108 6.96 1.44 -5.31
N ASP A 109 6.83 1.84 -6.58
CA ASP A 109 6.17 3.09 -6.98
C ASP A 109 5.52 2.93 -8.37
N ASP A 110 4.19 2.97 -8.40
CA ASP A 110 3.39 2.88 -9.63
C ASP A 110 3.18 4.23 -10.31
N THR A 111 3.56 5.37 -9.70
CA THR A 111 3.24 6.72 -10.23
C THR A 111 3.82 6.99 -11.62
N ALA A 112 4.92 6.32 -11.96
CA ALA A 112 5.56 6.42 -13.27
C ALA A 112 5.23 5.23 -14.20
N ARG A 113 4.49 4.22 -13.71
CA ARG A 113 4.21 2.98 -14.44
C ARG A 113 2.84 3.05 -15.10
N LEU A 114 2.77 2.60 -16.34
CA LEU A 114 1.50 2.28 -16.99
C LEU A 114 1.19 0.82 -16.65
N ASN A 115 0.18 0.58 -15.82
CA ASN A 115 -0.29 -0.75 -15.45
C ASN A 115 -1.82 -0.73 -15.35
N PHE A 116 -2.42 -1.88 -15.06
CA PHE A 116 -3.86 -2.02 -14.90
C PHE A 116 -4.34 -1.74 -13.47
N ALA A 117 -3.50 -1.25 -12.56
CA ALA A 117 -3.97 -0.91 -11.22
C ALA A 117 -4.96 0.27 -11.26
N ASP A 118 -6.09 0.14 -10.56
CA ASP A 118 -7.14 1.18 -10.53
C ASP A 118 -6.70 2.47 -9.80
N ALA A 119 -5.65 2.39 -8.98
CA ALA A 119 -5.00 3.51 -8.32
C ALA A 119 -3.49 3.27 -8.20
N PRO A 120 -2.66 4.30 -8.38
CA PRO A 120 -1.22 4.17 -8.14
C PRO A 120 -0.92 3.84 -6.68
N ARG A 121 -0.02 2.88 -6.46
CA ARG A 121 0.48 2.50 -5.15
C ARG A 121 1.92 2.98 -4.94
N ARG A 122 2.25 3.28 -3.69
CA ARG A 122 3.63 3.47 -3.26
C ARG A 122 3.88 2.66 -2.00
N LEU A 123 4.97 1.90 -1.98
CA LEU A 123 5.34 1.08 -0.83
C LEU A 123 6.70 1.51 -0.32
N HIS A 124 6.77 1.71 0.99
CA HIS A 124 7.99 2.04 1.71
C HIS A 124 8.34 0.94 2.70
N LEU A 125 9.61 0.57 2.75
CA LEU A 125 10.16 -0.28 3.80
C LEU A 125 10.83 0.60 4.86
N LEU A 126 10.19 0.73 6.01
CA LEU A 126 10.78 1.35 7.20
C LEU A 126 11.54 0.27 7.98
N THR A 127 12.82 0.48 8.23
CA THR A 127 13.64 -0.34 9.13
C THR A 127 13.91 0.43 10.41
N VAL A 128 13.75 -0.23 11.55
CA VAL A 128 14.01 0.30 12.89
C VAL A 128 14.84 -0.74 13.64
N GLU A 129 16.08 -0.41 14.01
CA GLU A 129 16.98 -1.38 14.67
C GLU A 129 16.94 -1.24 16.21
N THR A 130 16.43 -0.13 16.73
CA THR A 130 16.30 0.14 18.17
C THR A 130 14.83 0.36 18.56
N PRO A 131 14.37 -0.13 19.74
CA PRO A 131 13.01 0.07 20.18
C PRO A 131 12.64 1.57 20.26
N LEU A 132 11.46 1.94 19.78
CA LEU A 132 10.96 3.31 19.81
C LEU A 132 9.86 3.43 20.87
N ALA A 133 9.97 4.44 21.73
CA ALA A 133 8.87 4.89 22.57
C ALA A 133 8.26 6.15 21.95
N LEU A 134 6.98 6.05 21.57
CA LEU A 134 6.22 7.14 20.96
C LEU A 134 5.02 7.52 21.83
N ALA A 135 4.62 8.78 21.80
CA ALA A 135 3.36 9.22 22.38
C ALA A 135 2.59 10.12 21.41
N ALA A 136 1.26 9.98 21.39
CA ALA A 136 0.38 10.90 20.73
C ALA A 136 -0.06 11.97 21.72
N ALA A 137 0.10 13.24 21.36
CA ALA A 137 -0.23 14.35 22.24
C ALA A 137 -0.84 15.52 21.47
N THR A 138 -1.91 16.10 22.02
CA THR A 138 -2.52 17.32 21.50
C THR A 138 -2.12 18.51 22.34
N VAL A 139 -1.74 19.62 21.71
CA VAL A 139 -1.58 20.91 22.39
C VAL A 139 -2.83 21.74 22.13
N THR A 140 -3.61 22.02 23.17
CA THR A 140 -4.69 23.02 23.07
C THR A 140 -4.09 24.39 23.28
N ASP A 141 -4.01 25.19 22.21
CA ASP A 141 -3.63 26.59 22.29
C ASP A 141 -4.79 27.40 22.90
N ASP A 142 -4.88 27.42 24.22
CA ASP A 142 -5.80 28.29 24.96
C ASP A 142 -5.01 29.49 25.46
N GLN A 143 -5.17 30.64 24.79
CA GLN A 143 -4.40 31.88 25.03
C GLN A 143 -4.45 32.43 26.47
N ALA A 144 -5.28 31.85 27.35
CA ALA A 144 -5.47 32.27 28.72
C ALA A 144 -4.73 31.42 29.78
N ARG A 145 -4.14 30.26 29.43
CA ARG A 145 -3.44 29.37 30.38
C ARG A 145 -2.26 28.68 29.70
N PRO A 146 -1.22 28.23 30.45
CA PRO A 146 -0.21 27.35 29.88
C PRO A 146 -0.94 26.14 29.26
N SER A 147 -0.79 26.02 27.95
CA SER A 147 -1.54 25.17 27.03
C SER A 147 -1.27 23.71 27.31
N ARG A 148 -1.96 23.08 28.28
CA ARG A 148 -1.74 21.68 28.69
C ARG A 148 -1.78 20.74 27.49
N ALA A 149 -0.71 19.97 27.28
CA ALA A 149 -0.74 18.89 26.32
C ALA A 149 -1.47 17.70 26.95
N ALA A 150 -2.35 17.06 26.20
CA ALA A 150 -3.04 15.85 26.64
C ALA A 150 -2.45 14.66 25.91
N VAL A 151 -2.01 13.65 26.67
CA VAL A 151 -1.55 12.36 26.11
C VAL A 151 -2.77 11.58 25.66
N LEU A 152 -2.84 11.29 24.37
CA LEU A 152 -3.91 10.49 23.79
C LEU A 152 -3.58 9.00 23.77
N GLY A 153 -2.28 8.67 23.68
CA GLY A 153 -1.82 7.29 23.63
C GLY A 153 -0.31 7.18 23.68
N ARG A 154 0.17 5.99 24.05
CA ARG A 154 1.59 5.63 24.07
C ARG A 154 1.78 4.35 23.28
N TYR A 155 2.88 4.29 22.54
CA TYR A 155 3.16 3.22 21.61
C TYR A 155 4.61 2.80 21.76
N GLU A 156 4.82 1.49 21.84
CA GLU A 156 6.14 0.89 21.78
C GLU A 156 6.27 0.21 20.41
N ILE A 157 7.24 0.66 19.62
CA ILE A 157 7.57 0.05 18.33
C ILE A 157 8.83 -0.77 18.54
N ARG A 158 8.73 -2.08 18.29
CA ARG A 158 9.88 -2.97 18.42
C ARG A 158 10.86 -2.77 17.27
N PRO A 159 12.11 -3.22 17.42
CA PRO A 159 12.99 -3.37 16.28
C PRO A 159 12.36 -4.30 15.24
N GLY A 160 12.54 -3.95 13.98
CA GLY A 160 12.02 -4.71 12.86
C GLY A 160 11.89 -3.89 11.59
N ARG A 161 11.23 -4.50 10.62
CA ARG A 161 10.95 -3.92 9.32
C ARG A 161 9.46 -3.82 9.13
N TYR A 162 9.03 -2.72 8.55
CA TYR A 162 7.64 -2.35 8.43
C TYR A 162 7.36 -1.90 7.01
N LEU A 163 6.48 -2.61 6.32
CA LEU A 163 5.97 -2.23 5.03
C LEU A 163 4.84 -1.23 5.22
N PHE A 164 5.01 -0.01 4.71
CA PHE A 164 3.98 1.00 4.59
C PHE A 164 3.45 0.94 3.17
N ALA A 165 2.17 0.65 2.98
CA ALA A 165 1.53 0.76 1.67
C ALA A 165 0.61 1.97 1.63
N GLU A 166 0.81 2.77 0.59
CA GLU A 166 0.08 3.98 0.32
C GLU A 166 -0.66 3.87 -1.02
N ILE A 167 -1.90 4.33 -1.05
CA ILE A 167 -2.68 4.55 -2.26
C ILE A 167 -2.65 6.03 -2.60
N ILE A 168 -2.27 6.35 -3.83
CA ILE A 168 -2.27 7.71 -4.33
C ILE A 168 -3.56 7.91 -5.11
N THR A 169 -4.37 8.87 -4.66
CA THR A 169 -5.64 9.20 -5.31
C THR A 169 -5.42 9.60 -6.77
N ALA A 170 -6.41 9.34 -7.64
CA ALA A 170 -6.34 9.61 -9.08
C ALA A 170 -6.01 11.07 -9.45
N ALA A 171 -6.27 12.03 -8.55
CA ALA A 171 -5.87 13.42 -8.75
C ALA A 171 -4.36 13.69 -8.46
N GLY A 172 -3.59 12.66 -8.07
CA GLY A 172 -2.17 12.75 -7.73
C GLY A 172 -1.86 13.62 -6.51
N THR A 173 -2.88 14.09 -5.79
CA THR A 173 -2.75 15.18 -4.81
C THR A 173 -2.84 14.71 -3.37
N ARG A 174 -3.35 13.49 -3.13
CA ARG A 174 -3.49 12.91 -1.79
C ARG A 174 -3.00 11.49 -1.76
N THR A 175 -2.18 11.21 -0.77
CA THR A 175 -1.71 9.88 -0.40
C THR A 175 -2.51 9.41 0.80
N MET A 176 -3.09 8.23 0.71
CA MET A 176 -3.81 7.58 1.81
C MET A 176 -3.03 6.34 2.22
N LEU A 177 -2.74 6.20 3.51
CA LEU A 177 -2.18 4.96 4.03
C LEU A 177 -3.24 3.85 3.92
N HIS A 178 -2.92 2.79 3.20
CA HIS A 178 -3.73 1.57 3.13
C HIS A 178 -3.47 0.66 4.33
N GLY A 179 -2.19 0.42 4.63
CA GLY A 179 -1.82 -0.42 5.76
C GLY A 179 -0.34 -0.35 6.11
N ILE A 180 -0.05 -0.83 7.32
CA ILE A 180 1.31 -1.03 7.82
C ILE A 180 1.42 -2.46 8.33
N TRP A 181 2.41 -3.19 7.84
CA TRP A 181 2.66 -4.58 8.27
C TRP A 181 4.11 -4.76 8.70
N ALA A 182 4.32 -5.58 9.73
CA ALA A 182 5.63 -6.07 10.09
C ALA A 182 6.08 -7.14 9.09
N CYS A 183 7.30 -6.99 8.58
CA CYS A 183 7.93 -7.91 7.65
C CYS A 183 8.77 -8.94 8.42
N PRO A 184 8.57 -10.25 8.20
CA PRO A 184 9.37 -11.28 8.85
C PRO A 184 10.81 -11.38 8.31
N GLY A 185 11.13 -10.74 7.19
CA GLY A 185 12.45 -10.81 6.53
C GLY A 185 12.80 -9.59 5.68
N ASP A 186 13.79 -9.74 4.79
CA ASP A 186 14.10 -8.73 3.76
C ASP A 186 12.94 -8.68 2.77
N MET A 187 12.33 -7.50 2.63
CA MET A 187 11.31 -7.25 1.62
C MET A 187 11.98 -6.52 0.46
N THR A 188 11.89 -7.08 -0.74
CA THR A 188 12.49 -6.49 -1.94
C THR A 188 11.45 -6.26 -3.02
N THR A 189 11.78 -5.44 -4.01
CA THR A 189 10.96 -5.21 -5.20
C THR A 189 10.63 -6.53 -5.91
N GLU A 190 11.60 -7.45 -5.97
CA GLU A 190 11.44 -8.76 -6.61
C GLU A 190 10.45 -9.63 -5.85
N SER A 191 10.52 -9.68 -4.51
CA SER A 191 9.57 -10.45 -3.71
C SER A 191 8.13 -9.97 -3.85
N LEU A 192 7.93 -8.66 -4.09
CA LEU A 192 6.62 -8.10 -4.40
C LEU A 192 6.17 -8.46 -5.83
N ALA A 193 7.09 -8.40 -6.81
CA ALA A 193 6.80 -8.75 -8.19
C ALA A 193 6.48 -10.25 -8.40
N GLU A 194 6.97 -11.12 -7.51
CA GLU A 194 6.64 -12.55 -7.51
C GLU A 194 5.21 -12.85 -7.01
N VAL A 195 4.55 -11.90 -6.34
CA VAL A 195 3.15 -12.04 -5.95
C VAL A 195 2.28 -11.92 -7.20
N GLU A 196 1.46 -12.95 -7.44
CA GLU A 196 0.54 -13.01 -8.59
C GLU A 196 -0.34 -11.75 -8.69
N GLY A 197 -0.34 -11.13 -9.87
CA GLY A 197 -1.09 -9.92 -10.16
C GLY A 197 -0.63 -8.67 -9.41
N PHE A 198 0.52 -8.72 -8.72
CA PHE A 198 0.97 -7.59 -7.92
C PHE A 198 1.29 -6.37 -8.76
N ASP A 199 2.05 -6.54 -9.84
CA ASP A 199 2.43 -5.41 -10.69
C ASP A 199 1.28 -4.90 -11.58
N ALA A 200 0.24 -5.73 -11.75
CA ALA A 200 -0.85 -5.53 -12.69
C ALA A 200 -0.35 -5.11 -14.08
N TRP A 201 0.83 -5.59 -14.50
CA TRP A 201 1.46 -5.17 -15.75
C TRP A 201 0.80 -5.81 -16.97
N GLN A 202 0.34 -7.05 -16.80
CA GLN A 202 -0.23 -7.88 -17.85
C GLN A 202 -1.66 -8.30 -17.50
N ILE A 203 -2.53 -8.34 -18.51
CA ILE A 203 -3.82 -9.02 -18.45
C ILE A 203 -3.86 -10.07 -19.56
N ASN A 204 -4.19 -11.29 -19.18
CA ASN A 204 -4.47 -12.39 -20.08
C ASN A 204 -5.96 -12.42 -20.39
N ALA A 205 -6.30 -12.68 -21.64
CA ALA A 205 -7.67 -12.78 -22.12
C ALA A 205 -7.83 -14.08 -22.90
N ALA A 206 -8.81 -14.92 -22.56
CA ALA A 206 -8.99 -16.22 -23.22
C ALA A 206 -10.45 -16.52 -23.51
N CYS A 207 -10.72 -17.11 -24.68
CA CYS A 207 -12.05 -17.60 -25.05
C CYS A 207 -12.08 -19.12 -25.03
N ALA A 208 -12.73 -19.70 -24.02
CA ALA A 208 -12.83 -21.16 -23.88
C ALA A 208 -13.57 -21.85 -25.05
N SER A 209 -14.41 -21.13 -25.80
CA SER A 209 -15.19 -21.72 -26.91
C SER A 209 -14.37 -21.95 -28.17
N CYS A 210 -13.46 -21.04 -28.52
CA CYS A 210 -12.57 -21.20 -29.68
C CYS A 210 -11.12 -21.47 -29.31
N GLY A 211 -10.79 -21.52 -28.01
CA GLY A 211 -9.46 -21.84 -27.48
C GLY A 211 -8.41 -20.74 -27.66
N ARG A 212 -8.81 -19.54 -28.11
CA ARG A 212 -7.86 -18.47 -28.41
C ARG A 212 -7.48 -17.67 -27.17
N ALA A 213 -6.23 -17.24 -27.12
CA ALA A 213 -5.69 -16.41 -26.05
C ALA A 213 -5.03 -15.12 -26.58
N TRP A 214 -5.13 -14.06 -25.78
CA TRP A 214 -4.54 -12.76 -26.04
C TRP A 214 -3.92 -12.19 -24.76
N ILE A 215 -2.99 -11.26 -24.96
CA ILE A 215 -2.28 -10.58 -23.89
C ILE A 215 -2.35 -9.07 -24.14
N ALA A 216 -2.64 -8.33 -23.08
CA ALA A 216 -2.47 -6.88 -23.02
C ALA A 216 -1.45 -6.53 -21.94
N CYS A 217 -0.58 -5.57 -22.21
CA CYS A 217 0.48 -5.16 -21.28
C CYS A 217 0.47 -3.64 -21.07
N ALA A 218 1.12 -3.21 -19.99
CA ALA A 218 1.39 -1.80 -19.72
C ALA A 218 0.14 -0.92 -19.64
N GLY A 219 -0.96 -1.43 -19.06
CA GLY A 219 -2.24 -0.70 -18.98
C GLY A 219 -2.90 -0.44 -20.33
N SER A 220 -2.42 -1.05 -21.41
CA SER A 220 -2.98 -0.88 -22.76
C SER A 220 -4.28 -1.66 -22.91
N ALA A 221 -5.30 -1.05 -23.53
CA ALA A 221 -6.53 -1.73 -23.93
C ALA A 221 -6.37 -2.56 -25.23
N TRP A 222 -5.16 -2.60 -25.81
CA TRP A 222 -4.85 -3.36 -27.02
C TRP A 222 -4.38 -4.78 -26.68
N PHE A 223 -5.13 -5.76 -27.14
CA PHE A 223 -4.85 -7.17 -26.99
C PHE A 223 -4.18 -7.72 -28.24
N ARG A 224 -3.03 -8.37 -28.04
CA ARG A 224 -2.32 -9.10 -29.09
C ARG A 224 -2.46 -10.59 -28.85
N PRO A 225 -2.50 -11.42 -29.89
CA PRO A 225 -2.43 -12.86 -29.74
C PRO A 225 -1.29 -13.28 -28.82
N ASP A 226 -1.57 -14.26 -27.97
CA ASP A 226 -0.52 -14.93 -27.21
C ASP A 226 0.48 -15.55 -28.20
N PRO A 227 1.78 -15.22 -28.12
CA PRO A 227 2.79 -15.75 -29.05
C PRO A 227 2.90 -17.29 -29.00
N ASP A 228 2.46 -17.92 -27.92
CA ASP A 228 2.47 -19.37 -27.76
C ASP A 228 1.21 -20.05 -28.36
N ASP A 229 0.18 -19.28 -28.75
CA ASP A 229 -1.05 -19.77 -29.37
C ASP A 229 -0.97 -19.77 -30.91
N VAL A 230 -0.60 -20.92 -31.46
CA VAL A 230 -0.45 -21.14 -32.91
C VAL A 230 -1.82 -21.15 -33.60
N GLY A 231 -2.23 -19.99 -34.13
CA GLY A 231 -3.47 -19.84 -34.91
C GLY A 231 -4.22 -18.55 -34.63
N ASN A 232 -3.72 -17.71 -33.72
CA ASN A 232 -4.30 -16.43 -33.41
C ASN A 232 -3.53 -15.29 -34.09
N ASP A 233 -4.11 -14.71 -35.15
CA ASP A 233 -3.53 -13.56 -35.88
C ASP A 233 -4.33 -12.27 -35.68
N LEU A 234 -5.32 -12.28 -34.78
CA LEU A 234 -6.23 -11.15 -34.60
C LEU A 234 -5.90 -10.35 -33.34
N ASP A 235 -5.30 -9.19 -33.54
CA ASP A 235 -5.28 -8.12 -32.55
C ASP A 235 -6.67 -7.49 -32.42
N TRP A 236 -7.01 -7.01 -31.22
CA TRP A 236 -8.26 -6.29 -30.99
C TRP A 236 -8.11 -5.25 -29.86
N HIS A 237 -9.00 -4.26 -29.84
CA HIS A 237 -9.06 -3.24 -28.80
C HIS A 237 -10.26 -3.49 -27.89
N TYR A 238 -10.09 -3.37 -26.56
CA TYR A 238 -11.15 -3.61 -25.59
C TYR A 238 -12.41 -2.78 -25.84
N GLU A 239 -12.22 -1.51 -26.16
CA GLU A 239 -13.32 -0.57 -26.46
C GLU A 239 -14.15 -0.93 -27.71
N ASP A 240 -13.60 -1.73 -28.64
CA ASP A 240 -14.31 -2.17 -29.84
C ASP A 240 -15.22 -3.38 -29.56
N ALA A 241 -15.13 -3.98 -28.37
CA ALA A 241 -15.91 -5.14 -28.00
C ALA A 241 -17.40 -4.78 -27.85
N THR A 242 -18.22 -5.40 -28.70
CA THR A 242 -19.62 -5.00 -28.94
C THR A 242 -20.58 -5.22 -27.77
N THR A 243 -20.19 -5.92 -26.70
CA THR A 243 -20.98 -6.04 -25.46
C THR A 243 -20.13 -6.12 -24.19
N ALA A 244 -19.68 -4.97 -23.67
CA ALA A 244 -19.26 -4.86 -22.27
C ALA A 244 -20.49 -5.03 -21.35
N ARG A 245 -20.82 -6.28 -20.99
CA ARG A 245 -21.86 -6.61 -20.00
C ARG A 245 -21.27 -7.57 -18.98
N GLY A 246 -20.77 -7.02 -17.87
CA GLY A 246 -20.17 -7.79 -16.77
C GLY A 246 -18.68 -8.10 -16.98
N GLU A 247 -18.18 -9.11 -16.25
CA GLU A 247 -16.76 -9.52 -16.16
C GLU A 247 -16.19 -10.16 -17.44
N ALA A 248 -16.99 -10.30 -18.50
CA ALA A 248 -16.60 -10.94 -19.75
C ALA A 248 -17.19 -10.22 -20.96
N ILE A 249 -16.50 -10.26 -22.10
CA ILE A 249 -16.95 -9.68 -23.38
C ILE A 249 -17.22 -10.76 -24.42
N ASP A 250 -17.94 -10.43 -25.50
CA ASP A 250 -18.05 -11.32 -26.66
C ASP A 250 -16.69 -11.54 -27.32
N CYS A 251 -16.47 -12.77 -27.79
CA CYS A 251 -15.24 -13.10 -28.51
C CYS A 251 -15.09 -12.22 -29.77
N PRO A 252 -13.92 -11.58 -29.99
CA PRO A 252 -13.70 -10.73 -31.17
C PRO A 252 -13.67 -11.53 -32.49
N ILE A 253 -13.63 -12.85 -32.41
CA ILE A 253 -13.75 -13.75 -33.55
C ILE A 253 -15.22 -13.82 -33.99
N GLY A 254 -15.55 -13.18 -35.11
CA GLY A 254 -16.94 -12.99 -35.55
C GLY A 254 -17.78 -14.26 -35.78
N TRP A 255 -17.18 -15.46 -35.87
CA TRP A 255 -17.90 -16.73 -35.95
C TRP A 255 -17.99 -17.49 -34.62
N CYS A 256 -17.27 -17.04 -33.59
CA CYS A 256 -17.27 -17.67 -32.27
C CYS A 256 -18.36 -17.04 -31.39
N PRO A 257 -19.34 -17.81 -30.91
CA PRO A 257 -20.36 -17.29 -29.98
C PRO A 257 -19.86 -17.22 -28.52
N GLY A 258 -18.57 -17.53 -28.29
CA GLY A 258 -17.98 -17.60 -26.97
C GLY A 258 -17.76 -16.24 -26.32
N ARG A 259 -17.31 -16.30 -25.07
CA ARG A 259 -16.97 -15.14 -24.24
C ARG A 259 -15.50 -15.17 -23.88
N VAL A 260 -14.93 -13.99 -23.67
CA VAL A 260 -13.54 -13.82 -23.24
C VAL A 260 -13.53 -13.50 -21.75
N ASP A 261 -12.81 -14.33 -21.00
CA ASP A 261 -12.55 -14.13 -19.58
C ASP A 261 -11.16 -13.49 -19.42
N PHE A 262 -10.99 -12.70 -18.35
CA PHE A 262 -9.76 -11.96 -18.08
C PHE A 262 -9.09 -12.44 -16.78
N THR A 263 -7.77 -12.57 -16.81
CA THR A 263 -6.96 -12.81 -15.61
C THR A 263 -5.75 -11.88 -15.59
N VAL A 264 -5.18 -11.68 -14.40
CA VAL A 264 -3.82 -11.15 -14.24
C VAL A 264 -2.76 -12.20 -14.61
#